data_AF-A0A379U1G9-F1
#
_entry.id   AF-A0A379U1G9-F1
#
_cell.length_a   1.000
_cell.length_b   1.000
_cell.length_c   1.000
_cell.angle_alpha   90.00
_cell.angle_beta   90.00
_cell.angle_gamma   90.00
#
_symmetry.space_group_name_H-M   'P 1'
#
loop_
_entity.id
_entity.type
_entity.pdbx_description
1 polymer ?
#
loop_
_entity_poly.entity_id
_entity_poly.type
_entity_poly.pdbx_seq_one_letter_code
_entity_poly.pdbx_strand_id
1 'polypeptide(L)'
;MKCGWREGNQIQLLENGDQFYPAVFTAIAQAQQKIILETFILFEDEVGKKLHAALLKAAQRGVKAEVLLDGYGSPDLSDAFCR
;
A
#
# COMPACT_ATOMS: atom_id res chain seq x y z
N MET A 1 -13.25 21.64 -1.63
CA MET A 1 -14.48 20.91 -2.04
C MET A 1 -15.02 20.17 -0.82
N LYS A 2 -16.30 20.31 -0.46
CA LYS A 2 -16.93 19.45 0.55
C LYS A 2 -17.37 18.16 -0.14
N CYS A 3 -16.84 17.01 0.26
CA CYS A 3 -17.41 15.73 -0.15
C CYS A 3 -18.81 15.60 0.48
N GLY A 4 -19.80 15.24 -0.33
CA GLY A 4 -21.14 14.88 0.15
C GLY A 4 -21.21 13.40 0.53
N TRP A 5 -22.21 13.04 1.34
CA TRP A 5 -22.52 11.64 1.64
C TRP A 5 -22.88 10.88 0.36
N ARG A 6 -22.42 9.63 0.25
CA ARG A 6 -22.74 8.72 -0.86
C ARG A 6 -23.33 7.44 -0.31
N GLU A 7 -24.42 6.98 -0.90
CA GLU A 7 -25.04 5.68 -0.62
C GLU A 7 -24.39 4.56 -1.45
N GLY A 8 -24.69 3.29 -1.13
CA GLY A 8 -24.23 2.13 -1.91
C GLY A 8 -22.78 1.69 -1.68
N ASN A 9 -22.11 2.18 -0.64
CA ASN A 9 -20.78 1.70 -0.27
C ASN A 9 -20.85 0.25 0.21
N GLN A 10 -19.91 -0.58 -0.24
CA GLN A 10 -19.68 -1.92 0.31
C GLN A 10 -18.55 -1.81 1.32
N ILE A 11 -18.81 -2.22 2.57
CA ILE A 11 -17.86 -2.13 3.67
C ILE A 11 -17.63 -3.52 4.21
N GLN A 12 -16.36 -3.88 4.37
CA GLN A 12 -15.94 -5.12 5.01
C GLN A 12 -14.98 -4.76 6.15
N LEU A 13 -15.26 -5.28 7.34
CA LEU A 13 -14.31 -5.20 8.46
C LEU A 13 -13.20 -6.23 8.22
N LEU A 14 -11.95 -5.77 8.30
CA LEU A 14 -10.77 -6.61 8.29
C LEU A 14 -10.13 -6.54 9.67
N GLU A 15 -10.14 -7.65 10.38
CA GLU A 15 -9.58 -7.75 11.71
C GLU A 15 -8.07 -8.05 11.62
N ASN A 16 -7.28 -7.15 12.21
CA ASN A 16 -5.85 -7.32 12.44
C ASN A 16 -5.02 -7.41 11.14
N GLY A 17 -3.72 -7.68 11.28
CA GLY A 17 -2.81 -7.84 10.14
C GLY A 17 -3.13 -9.06 9.26
N ASP A 18 -3.63 -10.14 9.86
CA ASP A 18 -3.89 -11.41 9.16
C ASP A 18 -4.98 -11.30 8.10
N GLN A 19 -5.95 -10.41 8.29
CA GLN A 19 -6.97 -10.12 7.26
C GLN A 19 -6.61 -8.90 6.41
N PHE A 20 -5.99 -7.88 7.02
CA PHE A 20 -5.66 -6.63 6.34
C PHE A 20 -4.61 -6.82 5.24
N TYR A 21 -3.46 -7.42 5.55
CA TYR A 21 -2.35 -7.50 4.59
C TYR A 21 -2.67 -8.35 3.35
N PRO A 22 -3.31 -9.53 3.46
CA PRO A 22 -3.74 -10.27 2.27
C PRO A 22 -4.70 -9.47 1.36
N ALA A 23 -5.61 -8.70 1.94
CA ALA A 23 -6.52 -7.85 1.17
C ALA A 23 -5.77 -6.72 0.45
N VAL A 24 -4.81 -6.06 1.12
CA VAL A 24 -3.94 -5.04 0.52
C VAL A 24 -3.13 -5.62 -0.64
N PHE A 25 -2.48 -6.77 -0.44
CA PHE A 25 -1.69 -7.39 -1.50
C PHE A 25 -2.54 -7.84 -2.69
N THR A 26 -3.77 -8.31 -2.44
CA THR A 26 -4.73 -8.64 -3.50
C THR A 26 -5.13 -7.40 -4.28
N ALA A 27 -5.44 -6.29 -3.60
CA ALA A 27 -5.77 -5.03 -4.27
C ALA A 27 -4.62 -4.51 -5.14
N ILE A 28 -3.38 -4.57 -4.65
CA ILE A 28 -2.17 -4.20 -5.41
C ILE A 28 -1.97 -5.12 -6.63
N ALA A 29 -2.19 -6.43 -6.46
CA ALA A 29 -2.07 -7.40 -7.55
C ALA A 29 -3.11 -7.18 -8.65
N GLN A 30 -4.33 -6.76 -8.28
CA GLN A 30 -5.43 -6.51 -9.21
C GLN A 30 -5.44 -5.09 -9.81
N ALA A 31 -4.66 -4.16 -9.25
CA ALA A 31 -4.57 -2.79 -9.75
C ALA A 31 -4.13 -2.76 -11.22
N GLN A 32 -4.81 -1.92 -12.01
CA GLN A 32 -4.62 -1.83 -13.47
C GLN A 32 -4.03 -0.50 -13.93
N GLN A 33 -4.25 0.59 -13.20
CA GLN A 33 -3.87 1.95 -13.64
C GLN A 33 -3.01 2.68 -12.62
N LYS A 34 -3.47 2.78 -11.37
CA LYS A 34 -2.79 3.56 -10.34
C LYS A 34 -2.93 2.90 -8.96
N ILE A 35 -1.86 2.99 -8.17
CA ILE A 35 -1.83 2.70 -6.74
C ILE A 35 -1.38 3.99 -6.05
N ILE A 36 -2.13 4.41 -5.04
CA ILE A 36 -1.72 5.48 -4.11
C ILE A 36 -1.65 4.83 -2.75
N LEU A 37 -0.46 4.80 -2.16
CA LEU A 37 -0.24 4.29 -0.82
C LEU A 37 0.25 5.42 0.06
N GLU A 38 -0.43 5.62 1.18
CA GLU A 38 -0.03 6.53 2.25
C GLU A 38 0.00 5.73 3.55
N THR A 39 1.13 5.71 4.25
CA THR A 39 1.27 5.00 5.53
C THR A 39 2.19 5.74 6.49
N PHE A 40 1.91 5.60 7.78
CA PHE A 40 2.70 6.20 8.87
C PHE A 40 3.95 5.38 9.22
N ILE A 41 3.88 4.04 9.14
CA ILE A 41 4.99 3.16 9.55
C ILE A 41 5.33 2.22 8.40
N LEU A 42 6.61 2.21 8.02
CA LEU A 42 7.17 1.21 7.13
C LEU A 42 8.58 0.85 7.58
N PHE A 43 8.80 -0.44 7.81
CA PHE A 43 10.11 -1.01 8.10
C PHE A 43 10.49 -2.03 7.04
N GLU A 44 11.80 -2.29 6.87
CA GLU A 44 12.31 -3.38 6.03
C GLU A 44 12.19 -4.76 6.70
N ASP A 45 11.04 -5.02 7.31
CA ASP A 45 10.72 -6.31 7.90
C ASP A 45 10.02 -7.23 6.88
N GLU A 46 9.54 -8.38 7.34
CA GLU A 46 8.86 -9.36 6.51
C GLU A 46 7.63 -8.80 5.79
N VAL A 47 6.90 -7.87 6.41
CA VAL A 47 5.70 -7.30 5.82
C VAL A 47 6.06 -6.18 4.86
N GLY A 48 6.97 -5.28 5.24
CA GLY A 48 7.44 -4.20 4.38
C GLY A 48 8.10 -4.71 3.11
N LYS A 49 8.91 -5.78 3.19
CA LYS A 49 9.49 -6.43 2.01
C LYS A 49 8.43 -7.04 1.08
N LYS A 50 7.37 -7.63 1.63
CA LYS A 50 6.25 -8.15 0.83
C LYS A 50 5.49 -7.02 0.15
N LEU A 51 5.23 -5.92 0.85
CA LEU A 51 4.59 -4.74 0.29
C LEU A 51 5.43 -4.13 -0.83
N HIS A 52 6.72 -3.95 -0.60
CA HIS A 52 7.69 -3.47 -1.59
C HIS A 52 7.67 -4.34 -2.84
N ALA A 53 7.78 -5.66 -2.69
CA ALA A 53 7.75 -6.59 -3.82
C ALA A 53 6.42 -6.55 -4.59
N ALA A 54 5.28 -6.38 -3.90
CA ALA A 54 3.97 -6.27 -4.53
C ALA A 54 3.85 -4.97 -5.36
N LEU A 55 4.32 -3.84 -4.81
CA LEU A 55 4.34 -2.55 -5.50
C LEU A 55 5.25 -2.59 -6.73
N LEU A 56 6.46 -3.15 -6.60
CA LEU A 56 7.38 -3.31 -7.74
C LEU A 56 6.77 -4.19 -8.84
N LYS A 57 6.14 -5.31 -8.48
CA LYS A 57 5.42 -6.15 -9.45
C LYS A 57 4.29 -5.40 -10.14
N ALA A 58 3.59 -4.50 -9.45
CA ALA A 58 2.57 -3.65 -10.08
C ALA A 58 3.17 -2.64 -11.04
N ALA A 59 4.25 -1.97 -10.63
CA ALA A 59 4.99 -1.03 -11.48
C ALA A 59 5.53 -1.71 -12.75
N GLN A 60 6.06 -2.93 -12.65
CA GLN A 60 6.52 -3.73 -13.79
C GLN A 60 5.40 -4.06 -14.79
N ARG A 61 4.14 -4.16 -14.34
CA ARG A 61 2.96 -4.31 -15.22
C ARG A 61 2.52 -2.99 -15.87
N GLY A 62 3.18 -1.87 -15.58
CA GLY A 62 2.83 -0.53 -16.07
C GLY A 62 1.86 0.25 -15.17
N VAL A 63 1.54 -0.25 -13.97
CA VAL A 63 0.68 0.47 -13.01
C VAL A 63 1.48 1.59 -12.36
N LYS A 64 0.92 2.81 -12.32
CA LYS A 64 1.58 3.94 -11.64
C LYS A 64 1.45 3.79 -10.12
N ALA A 65 2.55 3.51 -9.43
CA ALA A 65 2.58 3.46 -7.97
C ALA A 65 3.14 4.78 -7.40
N GLU A 66 2.36 5.46 -6.56
CA GLU A 66 2.78 6.63 -5.79
C GLU A 66 2.72 6.27 -4.31
N VAL A 67 3.85 6.40 -3.61
CA VAL A 67 3.99 6.01 -2.20
C VAL A 67 4.43 7.23 -1.39
N LEU A 68 3.67 7.55 -0.35
CA LEU A 68 3.98 8.58 0.63
C LEU A 68 4.17 7.93 2.01
N LEU A 69 5.31 8.21 2.63
CA LEU A 69 5.70 7.67 3.92
C LEU A 69 5.96 8.81 4.91
N ASP A 70 5.64 8.57 6.18
CA ASP A 70 6.13 9.42 7.26
C ASP A 70 7.59 9.09 7.56
N GLY A 71 8.44 10.12 7.57
CA GLY A 71 9.89 9.97 7.76
C GLY A 71 10.29 9.61 9.19
N TYR A 72 9.48 9.98 10.19
CA TYR A 72 9.76 9.63 11.59
C TYR A 72 9.34 8.19 11.90
N GLY A 73 8.22 7.74 11.32
CA GLY A 73 7.73 6.37 11.42
C GLY A 73 8.44 5.37 10.49
N SER A 74 9.30 5.85 9.58
CA SER A 74 10.09 5.02 8.64
C SER A 74 11.58 5.42 8.59
N PRO A 75 12.30 5.52 9.73
CA PRO A 75 13.59 6.20 9.82
C PRO A 75 14.78 5.46 9.18
N ASP A 76 14.68 4.14 8.95
CA ASP A 76 15.82 3.27 8.61
C ASP A 76 15.64 2.49 7.28
N LEU A 77 14.94 3.07 6.30
CA LEU A 77 14.86 2.48 4.96
C LEU A 77 16.18 2.68 4.21
N SER A 78 16.76 1.58 3.76
CA SER A 78 17.99 1.54 2.97
C SER A 78 17.78 2.11 1.57
N ASP A 79 18.86 2.64 1.00
CA ASP A 79 18.88 3.09 -0.40
C ASP A 79 18.46 1.97 -1.37
N ALA A 80 18.75 0.71 -1.04
CA ALA A 80 18.39 -0.44 -1.89
C ALA A 80 16.88 -0.73 -1.86
N PHE A 81 16.20 -0.40 -0.77
CA PHE A 81 14.75 -0.54 -0.67
C PHE A 81 14.01 0.65 -1.31
N CYS A 82 14.64 1.82 -1.35
CA CYS A 82 14.06 3.02 -1.96
C CYS A 82 14.29 3.14 -3.48
N ARG A 83 15.07 2.24 -4.09
CA ARG A 83 15.44 2.25 -5.52
C ARG A 83 14.71 1.16 -6.30
#